data_AF-A0A3A6PDG8-F1
#
_entry.id   AF-A0A3A6PDG8-F1
#
_cell.length_a   1.000
_cell.length_b   1.000
_cell.length_c   1.000
_cell.angle_alpha   90.00
_cell.angle_beta   90.00
_cell.angle_gamma   90.00
#
_symmetry.space_group_name_H-M   'P 1'
#
loop_
_entity.id
_entity.type
_entity.pdbx_description
1 polymer ?
#
loop_
_entity_poly.entity_id
_entity_poly.type
_entity_poly.pdbx_seq_one_letter_code
_entity_poly.pdbx_strand_id
1 'polypeptide(L)'
;MSIPNAIYKVNDEDLGVPVYVTDLDKDSYRDKYKYHLFCPTENCKAKLAYVQTKPAQFRTWRLEDHISGCDYEFVRQGIKPGRSAEQINVEMKEDQRRRVLKEALELARMSEQQLENLRAKRREWRVNRSPTTDRDNKGPKINVVTVDGIDEGEIAGVTYRSRPVLKRDADVLKESDIGKHRCVTGYFEELVEDGERIIITIFRKKTKVKIMFEEAFRANSPNYVGLFHHINKYMHKYNDAICISIGEVRLSKEDKTQYEIQVFQGEDFTIDGMNLLGLAAKNAHEKF
;
A
#
# COMPACT_ATOMS: atom_id res chain seq x y z
N MET A 1 23.23 16.02 -2.44
CA MET A 1 24.19 17.15 -2.40
C MET A 1 25.01 17.02 -1.13
N SER A 2 26.33 17.11 -1.26
CA SER A 2 27.28 16.98 -0.17
C SER A 2 27.79 18.37 0.19
N ILE A 3 27.68 18.77 1.45
CA ILE A 3 28.14 20.10 1.90
C ILE A 3 29.55 19.93 2.48
N PRO A 4 30.59 20.59 1.93
CA PRO A 4 31.99 20.35 2.29
C PRO A 4 32.46 21.10 3.54
N ASN A 5 31.78 22.18 3.92
CA ASN A 5 32.09 23.03 5.07
C ASN A 5 30.81 23.55 5.74
N ALA A 6 30.89 23.83 7.04
CA ALA A 6 29.79 24.35 7.85
C ALA A 6 30.27 25.53 8.69
N ILE A 7 29.36 26.39 9.13
CA ILE A 7 29.67 27.48 10.06
C ILE A 7 29.24 27.06 11.47
N TYR A 8 30.16 27.10 12.44
CA TYR A 8 29.87 26.88 13.85
C TYR A 8 29.50 28.20 14.54
N LYS A 9 28.32 28.23 15.17
CA LYS A 9 27.84 29.35 16.00
C LYS A 9 27.21 28.83 17.28
N VAL A 10 27.53 29.45 18.42
CA VAL A 10 26.91 29.13 19.71
C VAL A 10 25.73 30.05 19.97
N ASN A 11 25.86 31.33 19.62
CA ASN A 11 24.81 32.33 19.71
C ASN A 11 24.56 32.99 18.34
N ASP A 12 23.37 33.57 18.16
CA ASP A 12 23.00 34.27 16.91
C ASP A 12 23.86 35.53 16.63
N GLU A 13 24.57 36.03 17.64
CA GLU A 13 25.49 37.18 17.55
C GLU A 13 26.95 36.81 17.22
N ASP A 14 27.28 35.51 17.15
CA ASP A 14 28.65 35.07 16.89
C ASP A 14 29.03 35.20 15.40
N LEU A 15 30.20 35.79 15.15
CA LEU A 15 30.93 35.72 13.88
C LEU A 15 31.40 34.27 13.68
N GLY A 16 30.49 33.44 13.16
CA GLY A 16 30.66 31.99 13.13
C GLY A 16 31.97 31.51 12.49
N VAL A 17 32.50 30.41 13.01
CA VAL A 17 33.80 29.85 12.61
C VAL A 17 33.59 28.78 11.53
N PRO A 18 34.32 28.81 10.40
CA PRO A 18 34.23 27.76 9.39
C PRO A 18 34.82 26.45 9.92
N VAL A 19 34.10 25.35 9.75
CA VAL A 19 34.49 23.99 10.13
C VAL A 19 34.41 23.10 8.90
N TYR A 20 35.51 22.42 8.59
CA TYR A 20 35.59 21.49 7.45
C TYR A 20 35.32 20.06 7.89
N VAL A 21 34.78 19.26 6.96
CA VAL A 21 34.46 17.84 7.21
C VAL A 21 35.70 17.03 7.62
N THR A 22 36.89 17.40 7.13
CA THR A 22 38.17 16.75 7.44
C THR A 22 38.61 16.91 8.88
N ASP A 23 38.12 17.95 9.56
CA ASP A 23 38.59 18.37 10.88
C ASP A 23 37.64 17.88 11.99
N LEU A 24 36.66 17.05 11.62
CA LEU A 24 35.59 16.57 12.48
C LEU A 24 35.62 15.06 12.62
N ASP A 25 35.72 14.63 13.88
CA ASP A 25 35.48 13.26 14.30
C ASP A 25 34.11 13.11 14.97
N LYS A 26 33.58 11.88 14.96
CA LYS A 26 32.27 11.54 15.52
C LYS A 26 32.08 11.99 16.97
N ASP A 27 33.13 11.85 17.79
CA ASP A 27 33.08 12.24 19.20
C ASP A 27 33.09 13.76 19.37
N SER A 28 33.97 14.45 18.62
CA SER A 28 34.01 15.92 18.61
C SER A 28 32.67 16.54 18.18
N TYR A 29 32.02 15.95 17.16
CA TYR A 29 30.72 16.37 16.68
C TYR A 29 29.64 16.22 17.75
N ARG A 30 29.58 15.08 18.43
CA ARG A 30 28.58 14.80 19.46
C ARG A 30 28.68 15.77 20.63
N ASP A 31 29.90 16.11 21.03
CA ASP A 31 30.16 16.78 22.30
C ASP A 31 30.21 18.31 22.15
N LYS A 32 30.63 18.84 20.98
CA LYS A 32 30.81 20.30 20.77
C LYS A 32 29.97 20.89 19.65
N TYR A 33 29.78 20.19 18.54
CA TYR A 33 29.23 20.78 17.30
C TYR A 33 27.75 20.44 17.05
N LYS A 34 27.19 19.46 17.76
CA LYS A 34 25.81 19.02 17.58
C LYS A 34 24.85 20.21 17.79
N TYR A 35 23.96 20.44 16.82
CA TYR A 35 22.99 21.56 16.78
C TYR A 35 23.54 22.96 16.49
N HIS A 36 24.87 23.11 16.40
CA HIS A 36 25.55 24.41 16.32
C HIS A 36 26.23 24.63 14.95
N LEU A 37 26.00 23.73 13.99
CA LEU A 37 26.51 23.82 12.63
C LEU A 37 25.43 24.38 11.70
N PHE A 38 25.81 25.34 10.86
CA PHE A 38 24.93 26.04 9.94
C PHE A 38 25.48 26.05 8.51
N CYS A 39 24.60 26.31 7.56
CA CYS A 39 24.93 26.44 6.15
C CYS A 39 25.97 27.56 5.93
N PRO A 40 26.98 27.34 5.06
CA PRO A 40 28.00 28.35 4.77
C PRO A 40 27.49 29.49 3.87
N THR A 41 26.33 29.33 3.23
CA THR A 41 25.75 30.36 2.36
C THR A 41 25.30 31.58 3.17
N GLU A 42 25.57 32.78 2.64
CA GLU A 42 25.17 34.04 3.26
C GLU A 42 23.68 34.08 3.58
N ASN A 43 23.33 34.56 4.79
CA ASN A 43 21.97 34.63 5.32
C ASN A 43 21.18 33.31 5.41
N CYS A 44 21.82 32.15 5.19
CA CYS A 44 21.16 30.86 5.30
C CYS A 44 21.20 30.32 6.74
N LYS A 45 20.03 30.20 7.37
CA LYS A 45 19.87 29.72 8.76
C LYS A 45 19.73 28.21 8.89
N ALA A 46 19.88 27.47 7.78
CA ALA A 46 19.68 26.02 7.78
C ALA A 46 20.76 25.32 8.62
N LYS A 47 20.34 24.52 9.60
CA LYS A 47 21.25 23.72 10.42
C LYS A 47 21.80 22.53 9.64
N LEU A 48 23.02 22.12 9.96
CA LEU A 48 23.70 20.98 9.37
C LEU A 48 24.01 19.91 10.43
N ALA A 49 24.12 18.68 9.96
CA ALA A 49 24.53 17.50 10.70
C ALA A 49 25.76 16.89 10.05
N TYR A 50 26.76 16.52 10.85
CA TYR A 50 27.88 15.72 10.37
C TYR A 50 27.45 14.26 10.21
N VAL A 51 27.82 13.66 9.09
CA VAL A 51 27.58 12.26 8.77
C VAL A 51 28.90 11.59 8.41
N GLN A 52 29.32 10.63 9.23
CA GLN A 52 30.52 9.83 9.00
C GLN A 52 30.25 8.71 7.97
N THR A 53 30.08 9.09 6.71
CA THR A 53 30.07 8.18 5.55
C THR A 53 31.47 8.04 4.93
N LYS A 54 31.62 7.24 3.87
CA LYS A 54 32.84 7.20 3.04
C LYS A 54 32.48 7.77 1.64
N PRO A 55 32.75 9.06 1.35
CA PRO A 55 33.42 10.07 2.17
C PRO A 55 32.50 10.69 3.25
N ALA A 56 33.10 11.26 4.30
CA ALA A 56 32.35 11.99 5.31
C ALA A 56 31.73 13.25 4.68
N GLN A 57 30.61 13.74 5.23
CA GLN A 57 29.93 14.91 4.68
C GLN A 57 29.03 15.59 5.69
N PHE A 58 28.75 16.88 5.46
CA PHE A 58 27.63 17.54 6.11
C PHE A 58 26.34 17.34 5.32
N ARG A 59 25.24 17.23 6.07
CA ARG A 59 23.89 17.11 5.54
C ARG A 59 22.97 18.09 6.27
N THR A 60 22.00 18.68 5.57
CA THR A 60 20.97 19.50 6.21
C THR A 60 20.23 18.73 7.30
N TRP A 61 20.02 19.41 8.42
CA TRP A 61 19.31 18.88 9.58
C TRP A 61 17.86 18.53 9.23
N ARG A 62 17.27 17.65 10.03
CA ARG A 62 15.92 17.14 9.77
C ARG A 62 14.91 18.31 9.86
N LEU A 63 14.08 18.44 8.82
CA LEU A 63 13.03 19.45 8.67
C LEU A 63 13.52 20.92 8.59
N GLU A 64 14.82 21.16 8.45
CA GLU A 64 15.36 22.49 8.15
C GLU A 64 15.41 22.70 6.64
N ASP A 65 14.95 23.86 6.17
CA ASP A 65 14.98 24.24 4.77
C ASP A 65 15.99 25.37 4.57
N HIS A 66 16.64 25.37 3.41
CA HIS A 66 17.50 26.47 3.01
C HIS A 66 16.68 27.63 2.45
N ILE A 67 17.25 28.83 2.46
CA ILE A 67 16.66 29.99 1.81
C ILE A 67 16.61 29.79 0.29
N SER A 68 15.66 30.44 -0.38
CA SER A 68 15.56 30.41 -1.84
C SER A 68 16.79 31.06 -2.47
N GLY A 69 17.44 30.36 -3.39
CA GLY A 69 18.70 30.80 -4.02
C GLY A 69 19.96 30.36 -3.27
N CYS A 70 19.85 29.47 -2.28
CA CYS A 70 21.00 28.82 -1.67
C CYS A 70 21.57 27.73 -2.60
N ASP A 71 22.89 27.63 -2.74
CA ASP A 71 23.56 26.59 -3.54
C ASP A 71 23.19 25.15 -3.09
N TYR A 72 22.76 25.01 -1.83
CA TYR A 72 22.36 23.75 -1.22
C TYR A 72 20.85 23.61 -1.04
N GLU A 73 20.06 24.48 -1.67
CA GLU A 73 18.61 24.39 -1.68
C GLU A 73 18.16 23.06 -2.27
N PHE A 74 17.19 22.43 -1.63
CA PHE A 74 16.51 21.26 -2.17
C PHE A 74 15.03 21.38 -1.90
N VAL A 75 14.24 21.06 -2.91
CA VAL A 75 12.79 20.94 -2.75
C VAL A 75 12.50 19.62 -2.06
N ARG A 76 12.04 19.67 -0.81
CA ARG A 76 11.44 18.50 -0.17
C ARG A 76 10.16 18.18 -0.92
N GLN A 77 10.17 17.13 -1.74
CA GLN A 77 8.91 16.57 -2.23
C GLN A 77 8.13 16.08 -1.01
N GLY A 78 7.09 16.84 -0.64
CA GLY A 78 6.12 16.37 0.33
C GLY A 78 5.61 14.99 -0.07
N ILE A 79 5.26 14.16 0.92
CA ILE A 79 4.43 12.99 0.65
C ILE A 79 3.19 13.55 -0.04
N LYS A 80 3.05 13.32 -1.36
CA LYS A 80 1.90 13.81 -2.11
C LYS A 80 0.63 13.40 -1.33
N PRO A 81 -0.27 14.33 -0.96
CA PRO A 81 -1.63 13.94 -0.63
C PRO A 81 -2.22 13.19 -1.84
N GLY A 82 -3.08 12.21 -1.55
CA GLY A 82 -3.52 11.14 -2.47
C GLY A 82 -3.59 11.52 -3.95
N ARG A 83 -2.98 10.68 -4.80
CA ARG A 83 -3.15 10.78 -6.25
C ARG A 83 -4.61 10.51 -6.63
N SER A 84 -5.05 11.24 -7.64
CA SER A 84 -6.32 11.10 -8.37
C SER A 84 -6.51 9.69 -8.91
N ALA A 85 -7.79 9.32 -9.06
CA ALA A 85 -8.31 7.99 -9.35
C ALA A 85 -7.98 7.42 -10.75
N GLU A 86 -7.01 7.97 -11.48
CA GLU A 86 -6.90 7.70 -12.93
C GLU A 86 -5.86 6.64 -13.32
N GLN A 87 -4.97 6.19 -12.43
CA GLN A 87 -4.01 5.13 -12.76
C GLN A 87 -3.66 4.26 -11.56
N ILE A 88 -4.55 3.31 -11.25
CA ILE A 88 -4.20 2.18 -10.39
C ILE A 88 -4.72 0.89 -11.05
N ASN A 89 -4.38 0.68 -12.32
CA ASN A 89 -4.18 -0.70 -12.79
C ASN A 89 -2.81 -1.15 -12.28
N VAL A 90 -2.73 -1.47 -10.98
CA VAL A 90 -1.61 -2.25 -10.49
C VAL A 90 -1.89 -3.66 -11.00
N GLU A 91 -1.38 -3.97 -12.20
CA GLU A 91 -1.38 -5.34 -12.70
C GLU A 91 -0.68 -6.23 -11.67
N MET A 92 -1.49 -6.92 -10.88
CA MET A 92 -1.01 -7.95 -9.99
C MET A 92 -0.61 -9.14 -10.84
N LYS A 93 0.57 -9.70 -10.57
CA LYS A 93 0.94 -11.00 -11.15
C LYS A 93 -0.13 -12.03 -10.77
N GLU A 94 -0.52 -12.87 -11.72
CA GLU A 94 -1.55 -13.91 -11.53
C GLU A 94 -1.27 -14.79 -10.30
N ASP A 95 -0.01 -15.18 -10.10
CA ASP A 95 0.42 -15.95 -8.92
C ASP A 95 0.15 -15.23 -7.60
N GLN A 96 0.35 -13.90 -7.58
CA GLN A 96 0.09 -13.08 -6.41
C GLN A 96 -1.42 -12.99 -6.16
N ARG A 97 -2.22 -12.76 -7.21
CA ARG A 97 -3.69 -12.73 -7.14
C ARG A 97 -4.22 -14.05 -6.57
N ARG A 98 -3.84 -15.17 -7.17
CA ARG A 98 -4.26 -16.51 -6.76
C ARG A 98 -3.87 -16.83 -5.31
N ARG A 99 -2.67 -16.42 -4.89
CA ARG A 99 -2.22 -16.57 -3.49
C ARG A 99 -3.06 -15.73 -2.53
N VAL A 100 -3.33 -14.46 -2.86
CA VAL A 100 -4.12 -13.56 -2.02
C VAL A 100 -5.54 -14.10 -1.84
N LEU A 101 -6.19 -14.52 -2.92
CA LEU A 101 -7.55 -15.09 -2.90
C LEU A 101 -7.60 -16.39 -2.09
N LYS A 102 -6.64 -17.29 -2.30
CA LYS A 102 -6.57 -18.56 -1.55
C LYS A 102 -6.36 -18.32 -0.06
N GLU A 103 -5.41 -17.45 0.30
CA GLU A 103 -5.18 -17.12 1.71
C GLU A 103 -6.38 -16.39 2.34
N ALA A 104 -7.11 -15.59 1.57
CA ALA A 104 -8.32 -14.92 2.05
C ALA A 104 -9.44 -15.92 2.34
N LEU A 105 -9.61 -16.95 1.49
CA LEU A 105 -10.57 -18.03 1.71
C LEU A 105 -10.23 -18.83 2.97
N GLU A 106 -8.96 -19.21 3.13
CA GLU A 106 -8.49 -19.93 4.31
C GLU A 106 -8.77 -19.12 5.58
N LEU A 107 -8.48 -17.81 5.58
CA LEU A 107 -8.76 -16.93 6.71
C LEU A 107 -10.27 -16.75 6.98
N ALA A 108 -11.09 -16.73 5.94
CA ALA A 108 -12.55 -16.58 6.08
C ALA A 108 -13.20 -17.85 6.69
N ARG A 109 -12.62 -19.04 6.46
CA ARG A 109 -13.11 -20.31 7.01
C ARG A 109 -12.64 -20.60 8.44
N MET A 110 -11.59 -19.92 8.92
CA MET A 110 -11.07 -20.13 10.26
C MET A 110 -12.02 -19.60 11.34
N SER A 111 -12.11 -20.30 12.46
CA SER A 111 -12.84 -19.80 13.63
C SER A 111 -12.12 -18.62 14.28
N GLU A 112 -12.84 -17.75 15.00
CA GLU A 112 -12.23 -16.59 15.68
C GLU A 112 -11.09 -16.99 16.64
N GLN A 113 -11.22 -18.15 17.29
CA GLN A 113 -10.18 -18.71 18.15
C GLN A 113 -8.91 -19.11 17.36
N GLN A 114 -9.07 -19.70 16.16
CA GLN A 114 -7.94 -20.03 15.29
C GLN A 114 -7.25 -18.78 14.74
N LEU A 115 -8.03 -17.74 14.38
CA LEU A 115 -7.52 -16.44 13.97
C LEU A 115 -6.73 -15.77 15.10
N GLU A 116 -7.22 -15.80 16.33
CA GLU A 116 -6.51 -15.21 17.47
C GLU A 116 -5.24 -16.00 17.81
N ASN A 117 -5.28 -17.33 17.73
CA ASN A 117 -4.08 -18.17 17.88
C ASN A 117 -3.04 -17.90 16.80
N LEU A 118 -3.44 -17.66 15.54
CA LEU A 118 -2.51 -17.26 14.48
C LEU A 118 -1.93 -15.87 14.74
N ARG A 119 -2.74 -14.93 15.25
CA ARG A 119 -2.27 -13.59 15.65
C ARG A 119 -1.30 -13.68 16.82
N ALA A 120 -1.58 -14.52 17.82
CA ALA A 120 -0.74 -14.75 18.98
C ALA A 120 0.60 -15.39 18.56
N LYS A 121 0.57 -16.45 17.75
CA LYS A 121 1.78 -17.07 17.17
C LYS A 121 2.61 -16.08 16.36
N ARG A 122 1.98 -15.18 15.59
CA ARG A 122 2.69 -14.10 14.88
C ARG A 122 3.30 -13.06 15.81
N ARG A 123 2.62 -12.70 16.90
CA ARG A 123 3.15 -11.79 17.94
C ARG A 123 4.35 -12.43 18.62
N GLU A 124 4.20 -13.66 19.06
CA GLU A 124 5.25 -14.45 19.70
C GLU A 124 6.46 -14.65 18.78
N TRP A 125 6.25 -15.03 17.52
CA TRP A 125 7.33 -15.11 16.52
C TRP A 125 8.02 -13.77 16.30
N ARG A 126 7.28 -12.65 16.30
CA ARG A 126 7.86 -11.31 16.13
C ARG A 126 8.72 -10.91 17.32
N VAL A 127 8.29 -11.26 18.54
CA VAL A 127 9.04 -11.03 19.79
C VAL A 127 10.29 -11.92 19.85
N ASN A 128 10.16 -13.20 19.49
CA ASN A 128 11.27 -14.16 19.56
C ASN A 128 12.31 -13.97 18.43
N ARG A 129 11.94 -13.31 17.33
CA ARG A 129 12.82 -13.07 16.17
C ARG A 129 13.26 -11.61 16.03
N SER A 130 12.96 -10.76 16.99
CA SER A 130 13.60 -9.46 17.11
C SER A 130 14.83 -9.57 18.03
N PRO A 131 16.03 -9.92 17.54
CA PRO A 131 17.22 -9.42 18.19
C PRO A 131 17.14 -7.90 18.06
N THR A 132 17.04 -7.20 19.19
CA THR A 132 17.24 -5.76 19.29
C THR A 132 18.64 -5.45 18.79
N THR A 133 18.78 -5.38 17.48
CA THR A 133 19.96 -4.81 16.83
C THR A 133 19.50 -3.47 16.33
N ASP A 134 20.12 -2.40 16.86
CA ASP A 134 20.07 -1.03 16.35
C ASP A 134 20.66 -0.97 14.94
N ARG A 135 20.10 -1.74 14.01
CA ARG A 135 20.38 -1.60 12.59
C ARG A 135 19.46 -0.52 12.08
N ASP A 136 20.04 0.67 12.12
CA ASP A 136 19.66 1.90 11.45
C ASP A 136 19.42 1.59 9.96
N ASN A 137 18.24 1.05 9.63
CA ASN A 137 17.80 0.74 8.25
C ASN A 137 17.43 2.05 7.55
N LYS A 138 18.43 2.92 7.35
CA LYS A 138 18.39 4.14 6.54
C LYS A 138 18.80 3.80 5.10
N GLY A 139 18.12 2.85 4.49
CA GLY A 139 18.10 2.71 3.03
C GLY A 139 16.94 3.55 2.47
N PRO A 140 17.13 4.31 1.37
CA PRO A 140 16.01 4.95 0.72
C PRO A 140 15.03 3.88 0.25
N LYS A 141 13.82 3.85 0.81
CA LYS A 141 12.72 3.08 0.23
C LYS A 141 12.22 3.86 -0.97
N ILE A 142 12.82 3.60 -2.13
CA ILE A 142 12.34 4.13 -3.39
C ILE A 142 10.99 3.46 -3.67
N ASN A 143 9.90 4.17 -3.41
CA ASN A 143 8.61 3.87 -4.01
C ASN A 143 8.61 4.54 -5.37
N VAL A 144 9.01 3.83 -6.43
CA VAL A 144 8.81 4.33 -7.79
C VAL A 144 7.31 4.33 -8.03
N VAL A 145 6.77 5.51 -8.31
CA VAL A 145 5.41 5.65 -8.81
C VAL A 145 5.53 5.64 -10.33
N THR A 146 4.75 4.80 -10.99
CA THR A 146 4.62 4.79 -12.45
C THR A 146 4.26 6.20 -12.93
N VAL A 147 5.09 6.69 -13.83
CA VAL A 147 4.73 7.59 -14.93
C VAL A 147 4.75 6.66 -16.15
N ASP A 148 3.70 6.71 -16.95
CA ASP A 148 3.58 5.83 -18.12
C ASP A 148 4.75 5.95 -19.08
N GLY A 149 5.04 4.84 -19.77
CA GLY A 149 5.76 4.86 -21.04
C GLY A 149 7.27 4.69 -20.94
N ILE A 150 7.76 3.63 -20.26
CA ILE A 150 9.13 3.15 -20.51
C ILE A 150 9.03 1.68 -20.89
N ASP A 151 9.47 1.41 -22.13
CA ASP A 151 9.60 0.11 -22.75
C ASP A 151 10.33 -0.90 -21.86
N GLU A 152 9.93 -2.16 -22.00
CA GLU A 152 10.57 -3.34 -21.41
C GLU A 152 11.98 -3.53 -22.00
N GLY A 153 12.94 -2.77 -21.51
CA GLY A 153 14.34 -2.89 -21.89
C GLY A 153 15.24 -2.22 -20.85
N GLU A 154 16.04 -3.02 -20.15
CA GLU A 154 17.21 -2.59 -19.38
C GLU A 154 16.97 -1.81 -18.06
N ILE A 155 16.49 -2.49 -17.01
CA ILE A 155 17.08 -2.30 -15.67
C ILE A 155 17.22 -3.66 -14.97
N ALA A 156 18.30 -4.37 -15.29
CA ALA A 156 18.73 -5.53 -14.52
C ALA A 156 19.08 -5.09 -13.08
N GLY A 157 18.17 -5.32 -12.14
CA GLY A 157 18.44 -5.09 -10.71
C GLY A 157 17.26 -4.59 -9.87
N VAL A 158 16.15 -4.15 -10.47
CA VAL A 158 14.97 -3.70 -9.71
C VAL A 158 13.96 -4.84 -9.62
N THR A 159 13.95 -5.57 -8.50
CA THR A 159 12.81 -6.45 -8.20
C THR A 159 11.59 -5.57 -7.95
N TYR A 160 10.69 -5.46 -8.92
CA TYR A 160 9.37 -4.87 -8.77
C TYR A 160 8.59 -5.67 -7.72
N ARG A 161 8.62 -5.21 -6.46
CA ARG A 161 7.77 -5.76 -5.41
C ARG A 161 6.40 -5.09 -5.52
N SER A 162 5.50 -5.72 -6.25
CA SER A 162 4.08 -5.40 -6.22
C SER A 162 3.62 -5.32 -4.76
N ARG A 163 2.95 -4.24 -4.38
CA ARG A 163 2.53 -4.02 -3.00
C ARG A 163 1.59 -5.17 -2.57
N PRO A 164 1.73 -5.71 -1.35
CA PRO A 164 0.84 -6.75 -0.89
C PRO A 164 -0.57 -6.18 -0.72
N VAL A 165 -1.56 -6.81 -1.37
CA VAL A 165 -2.96 -6.47 -1.16
C VAL A 165 -3.38 -6.89 0.24
N LEU A 166 -3.89 -5.93 1.00
CA LEU A 166 -4.35 -6.18 2.35
C LEU A 166 -5.72 -6.85 2.32
N LYS A 167 -5.81 -7.95 3.07
CA LYS A 167 -7.05 -8.71 3.29
C LYS A 167 -7.87 -8.08 4.40
N ARG A 168 -9.17 -7.91 4.18
CA ARG A 168 -10.16 -7.35 5.09
C ARG A 168 -11.42 -8.19 5.04
N ASP A 169 -12.04 -8.34 6.19
CA ASP A 169 -13.42 -8.81 6.26
C ASP A 169 -14.34 -7.60 6.04
N ALA A 170 -15.56 -7.82 5.53
CA ALA A 170 -16.53 -6.75 5.30
C ALA A 170 -16.75 -5.87 6.55
N ASP A 171 -16.71 -6.46 7.75
CA ASP A 171 -16.89 -5.78 9.05
C ASP A 171 -15.67 -4.91 9.49
N VAL A 172 -14.51 -5.08 8.86
CA VAL A 172 -13.24 -4.45 9.29
C VAL A 172 -12.83 -3.31 8.35
N LEU A 173 -13.67 -2.98 7.36
CA LEU A 173 -13.44 -1.84 6.49
C LEU A 173 -13.50 -0.52 7.28
N LYS A 174 -12.57 0.38 6.95
CA LYS A 174 -12.42 1.70 7.58
C LYS A 174 -12.32 2.79 6.53
N GLU A 175 -12.58 4.02 6.92
CA GLU A 175 -12.40 5.20 6.06
C GLU A 175 -10.98 5.29 5.48
N SER A 176 -9.97 4.83 6.22
CA SER A 176 -8.58 4.78 5.76
C SER A 176 -8.34 3.85 4.56
N ASP A 177 -9.28 2.97 4.25
CA ASP A 177 -9.22 2.04 3.13
C ASP A 177 -9.87 2.59 1.85
N ILE A 178 -10.59 3.72 1.92
CA ILE A 178 -11.19 4.39 0.76
C ILE A 178 -10.10 4.78 -0.26
N GLY A 179 -10.36 4.52 -1.54
CA GLY A 179 -9.46 4.77 -2.67
C GLY A 179 -8.29 3.77 -2.76
N LYS A 180 -8.28 2.70 -1.95
CA LYS A 180 -7.21 1.69 -1.96
C LYS A 180 -7.75 0.34 -2.41
N HIS A 181 -6.90 -0.38 -3.15
CA HIS A 181 -7.17 -1.78 -3.50
C HIS A 181 -7.08 -2.67 -2.25
N ARG A 182 -8.15 -3.43 -1.99
CA ARG A 182 -8.28 -4.36 -0.87
C ARG A 182 -8.87 -5.67 -1.34
N CYS A 183 -8.44 -6.75 -0.69
CA CYS A 183 -9.11 -8.03 -0.79
C CYS A 183 -10.17 -8.09 0.31
N VAL A 184 -11.45 -8.12 -0.06
CA VAL A 184 -12.57 -8.14 0.88
C VAL A 184 -13.27 -9.49 0.85
N THR A 185 -13.65 -9.98 2.02
CA THR A 185 -14.36 -11.25 2.19
C THR A 185 -15.67 -11.07 2.93
N GLY A 186 -16.69 -11.82 2.52
CA GLY A 186 -18.01 -11.86 3.16
C GLY A 186 -18.85 -13.04 2.64
N TYR A 187 -20.00 -13.26 3.26
CA TYR A 187 -20.98 -14.23 2.79
C TYR A 187 -21.88 -13.61 1.75
N PHE A 188 -22.24 -14.37 0.72
CA PHE A 188 -23.19 -13.93 -0.29
C PHE A 188 -24.56 -13.65 0.34
N GLU A 189 -25.16 -12.51 0.02
CA GLU A 189 -26.54 -12.20 0.39
C GLU A 189 -27.45 -12.16 -0.84
N GLU A 190 -27.11 -11.30 -1.81
CA GLU A 190 -27.98 -10.98 -2.93
C GLU A 190 -27.17 -10.61 -4.17
N LEU A 191 -27.70 -10.94 -5.35
CA LEU A 191 -27.23 -10.51 -6.65
C LEU A 191 -28.34 -9.67 -7.30
N VAL A 192 -28.02 -8.42 -7.64
CA VAL A 192 -28.90 -7.51 -8.37
C VAL A 192 -28.23 -7.14 -9.69
N GLU A 193 -28.95 -7.35 -10.79
CA GLU A 193 -28.54 -6.91 -12.12
C GLU A 193 -29.35 -5.66 -12.48
N ASP A 194 -28.68 -4.49 -12.50
CA ASP A 194 -29.27 -3.20 -12.82
C ASP A 194 -28.72 -2.71 -14.16
N GLY A 195 -29.30 -3.23 -15.25
CA GLY A 195 -28.93 -2.92 -16.63
C GLY A 195 -27.44 -3.19 -16.92
N GLU A 196 -26.64 -2.13 -16.97
CA GLU A 196 -25.20 -2.20 -17.23
C GLU A 196 -24.35 -2.48 -15.99
N ARG A 197 -24.94 -2.52 -14.79
CA ARG A 197 -24.23 -2.78 -13.53
C ARG A 197 -24.68 -4.11 -12.94
N ILE A 198 -23.71 -4.85 -12.41
CA ILE A 198 -23.99 -6.03 -11.61
C ILE A 198 -23.53 -5.73 -10.19
N ILE A 199 -24.40 -5.97 -9.22
CA ILE A 199 -24.18 -5.66 -7.81
C ILE A 199 -24.32 -6.94 -7.01
N ILE A 200 -23.28 -7.30 -6.27
CA ILE A 200 -23.33 -8.41 -5.32
C ILE A 200 -23.24 -7.84 -3.91
N THR A 201 -24.26 -8.07 -3.11
CA THR A 201 -24.25 -7.71 -1.69
C THR A 201 -23.62 -8.85 -0.90
N ILE A 202 -22.58 -8.52 -0.14
CA ILE A 202 -21.96 -9.44 0.81
C ILE A 202 -22.18 -8.95 2.24
N PHE A 203 -22.36 -9.89 3.16
CA PHE A 203 -22.52 -9.58 4.58
C PHE A 203 -21.49 -10.31 5.44
N ARG A 204 -21.06 -9.67 6.51
CA ARG A 204 -20.31 -10.35 7.57
C ARG A 204 -20.63 -9.71 8.91
N LYS A 205 -21.02 -10.54 9.88
CA LYS A 205 -21.49 -10.11 11.22
C LYS A 205 -22.67 -9.14 11.11
N LYS A 206 -22.43 -7.83 11.18
CA LYS A 206 -23.46 -6.78 11.14
C LYS A 206 -23.28 -5.79 9.98
N THR A 207 -22.26 -5.99 9.15
CA THR A 207 -21.86 -5.03 8.12
C THR A 207 -22.11 -5.63 6.75
N LYS A 208 -22.83 -4.88 5.90
CA LYS A 208 -23.07 -5.20 4.50
C LYS A 208 -22.17 -4.34 3.62
N VAL A 209 -21.69 -4.92 2.53
CA VAL A 209 -20.80 -4.27 1.56
C VAL A 209 -21.25 -4.67 0.17
N LYS A 210 -21.35 -3.70 -0.75
CA LYS A 210 -21.71 -3.98 -2.15
C LYS A 210 -20.45 -4.17 -2.99
N ILE A 211 -20.42 -5.20 -3.82
CA ILE A 211 -19.39 -5.43 -4.83
C ILE A 211 -19.97 -5.02 -6.17
N MET A 212 -19.35 -4.03 -6.81
CA MET A 212 -19.82 -3.36 -8.00
C MET A 212 -19.02 -3.80 -9.22
N PHE A 213 -19.71 -4.31 -10.22
CA PHE A 213 -19.18 -4.64 -11.54
C PHE A 213 -19.80 -3.68 -12.56
N GLU A 214 -19.06 -2.62 -12.86
CA GLU A 214 -19.49 -1.53 -13.75
C GLU A 214 -18.92 -1.68 -15.17
N GLU A 215 -19.08 -0.68 -16.02
CA GLU A 215 -18.61 -0.67 -17.42
C GLU A 215 -17.13 -1.06 -17.57
N ALA A 216 -16.26 -0.57 -16.69
CA ALA A 216 -14.83 -0.88 -16.70
C ALA A 216 -14.56 -2.39 -16.55
N PHE A 217 -15.37 -3.10 -15.76
CA PHE A 217 -15.29 -4.55 -15.65
C PHE A 217 -15.67 -5.25 -16.95
N ARG A 218 -16.76 -4.79 -17.59
CA ARG A 218 -17.25 -5.38 -18.85
C ARG A 218 -16.24 -5.20 -19.98
N ALA A 219 -15.58 -4.05 -20.03
CA ALA A 219 -14.53 -3.77 -21.00
C ALA A 219 -13.30 -4.68 -20.81
N ASN A 220 -12.88 -4.89 -19.56
CA ASN A 220 -11.70 -5.69 -19.24
C ASN A 220 -11.96 -7.21 -19.21
N SER A 221 -13.20 -7.63 -19.00
CA SER A 221 -13.55 -9.04 -18.77
C SER A 221 -14.90 -9.42 -19.40
N PRO A 222 -15.04 -9.27 -20.73
CA PRO A 222 -16.30 -9.55 -21.43
C PRO A 222 -16.77 -10.99 -21.25
N ASN A 223 -15.83 -11.94 -21.15
CA ASN A 223 -16.10 -13.36 -20.96
C ASN A 223 -16.82 -13.69 -19.63
N TYR A 224 -16.80 -12.77 -18.65
CA TYR A 224 -17.39 -13.00 -17.33
C TYR A 224 -18.81 -12.47 -17.19
N VAL A 225 -19.24 -11.55 -18.07
CA VAL A 225 -20.51 -10.82 -17.95
C VAL A 225 -21.73 -11.76 -17.97
N GLY A 226 -21.71 -12.79 -18.83
CA GLY A 226 -22.80 -13.75 -18.92
C GLY A 226 -22.82 -14.80 -17.81
N LEU A 227 -21.82 -14.85 -16.93
CA LEU A 227 -21.63 -15.98 -16.00
C LEU A 227 -22.24 -15.72 -14.61
N PHE A 228 -22.72 -14.52 -14.32
CA PHE A 228 -23.26 -14.17 -13.00
C PHE A 228 -24.52 -14.98 -12.65
N HIS A 229 -25.32 -15.39 -13.63
CA HIS A 229 -26.47 -16.27 -13.40
C HIS A 229 -26.08 -17.62 -12.74
N HIS A 230 -24.83 -18.08 -12.90
CA HIS A 230 -24.36 -19.32 -12.28
C HIS A 230 -24.21 -19.20 -10.77
N ILE A 231 -24.10 -17.97 -10.25
CA ILE A 231 -24.05 -17.69 -8.81
C ILE A 231 -25.37 -18.08 -8.17
N ASN A 232 -26.49 -17.59 -8.71
CA ASN A 232 -27.82 -17.94 -8.19
C ASN A 232 -28.06 -19.46 -8.18
N LYS A 233 -27.67 -20.15 -9.26
CA LYS A 233 -27.76 -21.62 -9.32
C LYS A 233 -26.92 -22.30 -8.22
N TYR A 234 -25.73 -21.79 -7.96
CA TYR A 234 -24.87 -22.30 -6.90
C TYR A 234 -25.48 -22.05 -5.51
N MET A 235 -25.98 -20.85 -5.26
CA MET A 235 -26.58 -20.45 -3.98
C MET A 235 -27.86 -21.22 -3.65
N HIS A 236 -28.67 -21.58 -4.66
CA HIS A 236 -29.82 -22.45 -4.46
C HIS A 236 -29.46 -23.84 -3.90
N LYS A 237 -28.23 -24.30 -4.15
CA LYS A 237 -27.73 -25.60 -3.68
C LYS A 237 -26.91 -25.47 -2.40
N TYR A 238 -26.16 -24.38 -2.26
CA TYR A 238 -25.29 -24.10 -1.13
C TYR A 238 -25.71 -22.77 -0.50
N ASN A 239 -26.40 -22.86 0.64
CA ASN A 239 -27.00 -21.70 1.29
C ASN A 239 -25.97 -20.72 1.88
N ASP A 240 -24.73 -21.16 2.08
CA ASP A 240 -23.63 -20.36 2.64
C ASP A 240 -22.42 -20.44 1.72
N ALA A 241 -22.18 -19.39 0.93
CA ALA A 241 -20.99 -19.27 0.09
C ALA A 241 -20.15 -18.06 0.50
N ILE A 242 -18.83 -18.22 0.52
CA ILE A 242 -17.91 -17.13 0.83
C ILE A 242 -17.53 -16.44 -0.48
N CYS A 243 -17.89 -15.18 -0.60
CA CYS A 243 -17.46 -14.30 -1.67
C CYS A 243 -16.16 -13.58 -1.29
N ILE A 244 -15.24 -13.51 -2.25
CA ILE A 244 -13.96 -12.82 -2.11
C ILE A 244 -13.76 -11.96 -3.34
N SER A 245 -13.52 -10.67 -3.14
CA SER A 245 -13.23 -9.71 -4.19
C SER A 245 -11.92 -8.99 -3.94
N ILE A 246 -11.21 -8.65 -5.00
CA ILE A 246 -10.12 -7.67 -5.00
C ILE A 246 -10.62 -6.47 -5.81
N GLY A 247 -10.57 -5.29 -5.21
CA GLY A 247 -11.07 -4.10 -5.86
C GLY A 247 -10.78 -2.83 -5.07
N GLU A 248 -11.14 -1.70 -5.67
CA GLU A 248 -11.01 -0.40 -5.04
C GLU A 248 -12.19 -0.16 -4.07
N VAL A 249 -11.87 0.17 -2.82
CA VAL A 249 -12.91 0.51 -1.83
C VAL A 249 -13.38 1.94 -2.02
N ARG A 250 -14.70 2.13 -2.12
CA ARG A 250 -15.38 3.42 -2.25
C ARG A 250 -16.50 3.54 -1.22
N LEU A 251 -17.03 4.74 -1.07
CA LEU A 251 -18.30 4.95 -0.37
C LEU A 251 -19.43 4.91 -1.38
N SER A 252 -20.58 4.39 -0.98
CA SER A 252 -21.76 4.37 -1.82
C SER A 252 -22.19 5.78 -2.21
N LYS A 253 -22.58 5.93 -3.48
CA LYS A 253 -23.15 7.18 -3.99
C LYS A 253 -24.53 7.46 -3.40
N GLU A 254 -25.27 6.40 -3.06
CA GLU A 254 -26.61 6.45 -2.47
C GLU A 254 -26.53 6.63 -0.96
N ASP A 255 -25.76 5.76 -0.29
CA ASP A 255 -25.60 5.73 1.16
C ASP A 255 -24.15 6.02 1.55
N LYS A 256 -23.82 7.26 1.89
CA LYS A 256 -22.46 7.68 2.30
C LYS A 256 -21.88 6.94 3.52
N THR A 257 -22.65 6.07 4.15
CA THR A 257 -22.28 5.23 5.28
C THR A 257 -21.92 3.79 4.89
N GLN A 258 -22.25 3.35 3.67
CA GLN A 258 -21.97 2.01 3.17
C GLN A 258 -20.72 1.98 2.30
N TYR A 259 -19.91 0.95 2.47
CA TYR A 259 -18.75 0.70 1.62
C TYR A 259 -19.15 -0.07 0.37
N GLU A 260 -18.54 0.30 -0.74
CA GLU A 260 -18.64 -0.38 -2.03
C GLU A 260 -17.25 -0.79 -2.51
N ILE A 261 -17.16 -1.87 -3.27
CA ILE A 261 -15.91 -2.36 -3.85
C ILE A 261 -16.09 -2.41 -5.35
N GLN A 262 -15.35 -1.57 -6.10
CA GLN A 262 -15.33 -1.64 -7.54
C GLN A 262 -14.33 -2.71 -8.00
N VAL A 263 -14.82 -3.70 -8.74
CA VAL A 263 -13.99 -4.77 -9.32
C VAL A 263 -13.75 -4.47 -10.79
N PHE A 264 -12.52 -4.61 -11.26
CA PHE A 264 -12.14 -4.28 -12.64
C PHE A 264 -11.86 -5.50 -13.51
N GLN A 265 -11.51 -6.66 -12.93
CA GLN A 265 -11.16 -7.88 -13.65
C GLN A 265 -11.95 -9.09 -13.15
N GLY A 266 -12.35 -9.98 -14.05
CA GLY A 266 -13.11 -11.20 -13.74
C GLY A 266 -12.41 -12.15 -12.78
N GLU A 267 -11.07 -12.18 -12.81
CA GLU A 267 -10.26 -13.02 -11.95
C GLU A 267 -10.12 -12.50 -10.52
N ASP A 268 -10.44 -11.24 -10.29
CA ASP A 268 -10.36 -10.60 -8.98
C ASP A 268 -11.57 -10.96 -8.10
N PHE A 269 -12.54 -11.72 -8.62
CA PHE A 269 -13.71 -12.18 -7.90
C PHE A 269 -13.82 -13.71 -7.87
N THR A 270 -14.09 -14.25 -6.69
CA THR A 270 -14.30 -15.70 -6.48
C THR A 270 -15.41 -15.98 -5.47
N ILE A 271 -16.03 -17.15 -5.61
CA ILE A 271 -17.02 -17.73 -4.70
C ILE A 271 -16.51 -19.09 -4.25
N ASP A 272 -16.33 -19.28 -2.95
CA ASP A 272 -15.71 -20.47 -2.36
C ASP A 272 -14.35 -20.86 -2.98
N GLY A 273 -13.62 -19.86 -3.51
CA GLY A 273 -12.35 -20.05 -4.19
C GLY A 273 -12.44 -20.41 -5.69
N MET A 274 -13.65 -20.47 -6.25
CA MET A 274 -13.89 -20.66 -7.68
C MET A 274 -14.17 -19.31 -8.35
N ASN A 275 -13.53 -19.04 -9.48
CA ASN A 275 -13.92 -17.92 -10.35
C ASN A 275 -15.23 -18.26 -11.10
N LEU A 276 -15.83 -17.28 -11.78
CA LEU A 276 -17.11 -17.49 -12.47
C LEU A 276 -17.04 -18.58 -13.56
N LEU A 277 -15.90 -18.70 -14.26
CA LEU A 277 -15.67 -19.76 -15.24
C LEU A 277 -15.65 -21.16 -14.59
N GLY A 278 -14.96 -21.31 -13.46
CA GLY A 278 -14.93 -22.54 -12.69
C GLY A 278 -16.30 -22.90 -12.10
N LEU A 279 -17.06 -21.88 -11.68
CA LEU A 279 -18.44 -22.04 -11.22
C LEU A 279 -19.35 -22.56 -12.36
N ALA A 280 -19.21 -22.01 -13.56
CA ALA A 280 -19.93 -22.46 -14.74
C ALA A 280 -19.60 -23.92 -15.10
N ALA A 281 -18.31 -24.28 -15.10
CA ALA A 281 -17.85 -25.63 -15.36
C ALA A 281 -18.41 -26.63 -14.33
N LYS A 282 -18.35 -26.31 -13.03
CA LYS A 282 -18.93 -27.14 -11.96
C LYS A 282 -20.44 -27.36 -12.17
N ASN A 283 -21.16 -26.28 -12.46
CA ASN A 283 -22.60 -26.33 -12.72
C ASN A 283 -22.99 -27.10 -13.98
N ALA A 284 -22.06 -27.27 -14.94
CA ALA A 284 -22.24 -28.05 -16.16
C ALA A 284 -21.96 -29.54 -15.93
N HIS A 285 -20.92 -29.89 -15.18
CA HIS A 285 -20.58 -31.29 -14.86
C HIS A 285 -21.64 -31.97 -13.98
N GLU A 286 -22.34 -31.24 -13.12
CA GLU A 286 -23.40 -31.78 -12.27
C GLU A 286 -24.74 -32.02 -13.01
N LYS A 287 -24.83 -31.76 -14.32
CA LYS A 287 -26.01 -32.08 -15.15
C LYS A 287 -25.99 -33.52 -15.72
N PHE A 288 -24.97 -34.32 -15.40
CA PHE A 288 -24.84 -35.74 -15.74
C PHE A 288 -24.71 -36.58 -14.46
#